data_AF-A0A843RQP0-F1
#
_entry.id   AF-A0A843RQP0-F1
#
_cell.length_a   1.000
_cell.length_b   1.000
_cell.length_c   1.000
_cell.angle_alpha   90.00
_cell.angle_beta   90.00
_cell.angle_gamma   90.00
#
_symmetry.space_group_name_H-M   'P 1'
#
loop_
_entity.id
_entity.type
_entity.pdbx_description
1 polymer ?
#
loop_
_entity_poly.entity_id
_entity_poly.type
_entity_poly.pdbx_seq_one_letter_code
_entity_poly.pdbx_strand_id
1 'polypeptide(L)'
;MASMSAAASSLPGVPVSVATINTLIDRHPQFVMLKHEDCPGLAKITALRQSAEREGRRRVSILVGNGGLYYPQELARGVDGAMTGFAYPEMLVKVYRLHAAGKRDAAEDLFDAYLPLVRHEQQPGIGLALRKEVLKRRGAIASAKIRAPGPSLTPEDQAELTRMIERLERRLSALGLAARGPLQALA
;
A
#
# COMPACT_ATOMS: atom_id res chain seq x y z
N MET A 1 -18.02 4.78 -22.22
CA MET A 1 -17.72 4.83 -20.77
C MET A 1 -16.28 4.36 -20.58
N ALA A 2 -15.35 5.29 -20.35
CA ALA A 2 -13.96 4.96 -20.03
C ALA A 2 -13.74 5.35 -18.56
N SER A 3 -13.41 4.38 -17.69
CA SER A 3 -13.09 4.66 -16.30
C SER A 3 -11.76 5.40 -16.23
N MET A 4 -11.78 6.70 -15.95
CA MET A 4 -10.57 7.45 -15.63
C MET A 4 -10.17 7.16 -14.18
N SER A 5 -9.14 6.32 -14.02
CA SER A 5 -8.42 6.17 -12.75
C SER A 5 -7.25 7.15 -12.75
N ALA A 6 -7.33 8.21 -11.93
CA ALA A 6 -6.20 9.10 -11.68
C ALA A 6 -5.27 8.43 -10.66
N ALA A 7 -4.09 7.97 -11.11
CA ALA A 7 -3.03 7.51 -10.23
C ALA A 7 -2.15 8.71 -9.85
N ALA A 8 -2.08 9.04 -8.56
CA ALA A 8 -1.29 10.16 -8.05
C ALA A 8 -0.04 9.64 -7.29
N SER A 9 1.08 9.57 -8.01
CA SER A 9 2.50 9.70 -7.63
C SER A 9 3.33 8.56 -6.98
N SER A 10 4.28 8.02 -7.78
CA SER A 10 5.68 7.73 -7.39
C SER A 10 6.66 7.80 -8.58
N LEU A 11 6.22 8.37 -9.70
CA LEU A 11 6.99 8.85 -10.86
C LEU A 11 6.78 10.38 -10.89
N PRO A 12 7.66 11.22 -11.50
CA PRO A 12 7.51 12.68 -11.48
C PRO A 12 6.12 13.07 -12.00
N GLY A 13 5.21 13.29 -11.06
CA GLY A 13 3.79 13.39 -11.29
C GLY A 13 3.37 14.85 -11.18
N VAL A 14 2.31 15.20 -11.91
CA VAL A 14 1.70 16.52 -11.81
C VAL A 14 1.05 16.63 -10.42
N PRO A 15 1.40 17.65 -9.60
CA PRO A 15 0.75 17.83 -8.32
C PRO A 15 -0.74 18.17 -8.52
N VAL A 16 -1.63 17.38 -7.91
CA VAL A 16 -3.08 17.62 -7.95
C VAL A 16 -3.53 18.21 -6.60
N SER A 17 -4.04 19.44 -6.61
CA SER A 17 -4.44 20.14 -5.38
C SER A 17 -5.73 19.57 -4.77
N VAL A 18 -5.98 19.83 -3.48
CA VAL A 18 -7.26 19.52 -2.82
C VAL A 18 -8.43 20.19 -3.53
N ALA A 19 -8.27 21.45 -3.94
CA ALA A 19 -9.30 22.20 -4.67
C ALA A 19 -9.63 21.55 -6.02
N THR A 20 -8.61 21.08 -6.74
CA THR A 20 -8.78 20.34 -8.00
C THR A 20 -9.53 19.03 -7.76
N ILE A 21 -9.18 18.27 -6.73
CA ILE A 21 -9.86 17.01 -6.40
C ILE A 21 -11.33 17.26 -6.03
N ASN A 22 -11.61 18.25 -5.18
CA ASN A 22 -12.98 18.63 -4.82
C ASN A 22 -13.79 19.04 -6.05
N THR A 23 -13.19 19.80 -6.97
CA THR A 23 -13.83 20.17 -8.24
C THR A 23 -14.20 18.95 -9.07
N LEU A 24 -13.32 17.94 -9.14
CA LEU A 24 -13.61 16.68 -9.85
C LEU A 24 -14.74 15.89 -9.18
N ILE A 25 -14.75 15.83 -7.85
CA ILE A 25 -15.82 15.19 -7.07
C ILE A 25 -17.17 15.86 -7.36
N ASP A 26 -17.22 17.20 -7.34
CA ASP A 26 -18.45 17.95 -7.52
C ASP A 26 -18.98 17.86 -8.96
N ARG A 27 -18.09 17.90 -9.96
CA ARG A 27 -18.47 17.89 -11.38
C ARG A 27 -18.80 16.50 -11.93
N HIS A 28 -18.30 15.44 -11.31
CA HIS A 28 -18.39 14.09 -11.87
C HIS A 28 -18.95 13.10 -10.85
N PRO A 29 -20.24 12.72 -10.95
CA PRO A 29 -20.84 11.70 -10.08
C PRO A 29 -20.10 10.35 -10.11
N GLN A 30 -19.50 10.03 -11.27
CA GLN A 30 -18.68 8.84 -11.51
C GLN A 30 -17.28 8.89 -10.85
N PHE A 31 -16.87 10.04 -10.30
CA PHE A 31 -15.69 10.11 -9.43
C PHE A 31 -16.09 9.58 -8.05
N VAL A 32 -15.79 8.29 -7.82
CA VAL A 32 -16.21 7.56 -6.60
C VAL A 32 -15.04 7.21 -5.68
N MET A 33 -13.80 7.31 -6.16
CA MET A 33 -12.62 6.92 -5.42
C MET A 33 -11.38 7.71 -5.85
N LEU A 34 -10.56 8.07 -4.88
CA LEU A 34 -9.22 8.60 -5.06
C LEU A 34 -8.19 7.55 -4.63
N LYS A 35 -7.29 7.17 -5.54
CA LYS A 35 -6.09 6.42 -5.17
C LYS A 35 -5.01 7.43 -4.76
N HIS A 36 -4.79 7.58 -3.46
CA HIS A 36 -3.86 8.57 -2.92
C HIS A 36 -2.45 7.98 -2.76
N GLU A 37 -1.45 8.52 -3.45
CA GLU A 37 -0.05 8.08 -3.29
C GLU A 37 0.92 9.25 -3.09
N ASP A 38 0.43 10.47 -2.81
CA ASP A 38 1.30 11.62 -2.58
C ASP A 38 2.24 11.44 -1.40
N CYS A 39 3.47 11.91 -1.57
CA CYS A 39 4.49 11.90 -0.54
C CYS A 39 5.24 13.25 -0.56
N PRO A 40 5.03 14.15 0.44
CA PRO A 40 4.15 14.00 1.61
C PRO A 40 2.65 14.10 1.28
N GLY A 41 1.81 13.21 1.84
CA GLY A 41 0.38 13.10 1.51
C GLY A 41 -0.62 13.27 2.66
N LEU A 42 -0.21 13.05 3.92
CA LEU A 42 -1.12 12.98 5.07
C LEU A 42 -2.00 14.23 5.28
N ALA A 43 -1.44 15.42 5.04
CA ALA A 43 -2.19 16.67 5.15
C ALA A 43 -3.30 16.77 4.10
N LYS A 44 -3.07 16.24 2.89
CA LYS A 44 -4.06 16.22 1.81
C LYS A 44 -5.25 15.32 2.14
N ILE A 45 -5.00 14.14 2.72
CA ILE A 45 -6.08 13.25 3.20
C ILE A 45 -6.96 14.00 4.22
N THR A 46 -6.31 14.66 5.18
CA THR A 46 -7.00 15.40 6.25
C THR A 46 -7.87 16.52 5.67
N ALA A 47 -7.32 17.31 4.75
CA ALA A 47 -8.05 18.38 4.09
C ALA A 47 -9.25 17.87 3.27
N LEU A 48 -9.09 16.76 2.55
CA LEU A 48 -10.19 16.14 1.79
C LEU A 48 -11.33 15.66 2.71
N ARG A 49 -11.01 15.07 3.86
CA ARG A 49 -12.03 14.67 4.85
C ARG A 49 -12.73 15.88 5.46
N GLN A 50 -11.98 16.91 5.84
CA GLN A 50 -12.55 18.15 6.36
C GLN A 50 -13.46 18.85 5.35
N SER A 51 -13.09 18.87 4.06
CA SER A 51 -13.95 19.43 3.01
C SER A 51 -15.24 18.65 2.83
N ALA A 52 -15.23 17.32 2.99
CA ALA A 52 -16.47 16.54 2.97
C ALA A 52 -17.37 16.84 4.18
N GLU A 53 -16.79 16.90 5.38
CA GLU A 53 -17.54 17.09 6.63
C GLU A 53 -18.05 18.52 6.83
N ARG A 54 -17.20 19.53 6.63
CA ARG A 54 -17.52 20.93 6.97
C ARG A 54 -18.25 21.66 5.86
N GLU A 55 -18.00 21.28 4.61
CA GLU A 55 -18.52 21.98 3.43
C GLU A 55 -19.65 21.18 2.76
N GLY A 56 -20.10 20.08 3.39
CA GLY A 56 -21.21 19.25 2.91
C GLY A 56 -20.93 18.55 1.58
N ARG A 57 -19.65 18.43 1.18
CA ARG A 57 -19.27 17.81 -0.09
C ARG A 57 -19.48 16.30 -0.04
N ARG A 58 -19.78 15.71 -1.19
CA ARG A 58 -19.94 14.25 -1.31
C ARG A 58 -18.66 13.54 -0.91
N ARG A 59 -18.75 12.65 0.09
CA ARG A 59 -17.65 11.79 0.49
C ARG A 59 -17.36 10.77 -0.62
N VAL A 60 -16.09 10.65 -1.01
CA VAL A 60 -15.59 9.61 -1.91
C VAL A 60 -14.64 8.67 -1.18
N SER A 61 -14.48 7.45 -1.70
CA SER A 61 -13.52 6.49 -1.15
C SER A 61 -12.09 7.01 -1.33
N ILE A 62 -11.23 6.85 -0.33
CA ILE A 62 -9.79 7.12 -0.46
C ILE A 62 -9.06 5.81 -0.18
N LEU A 63 -8.39 5.27 -1.19
CA LEU A 63 -7.54 4.09 -1.05
C LEU A 63 -6.09 4.51 -1.22
N VAL A 64 -5.22 4.12 -0.28
CA VAL A 64 -3.81 4.54 -0.31
C VAL A 64 -2.96 3.64 -1.17
N GLY A 65 -1.97 4.21 -1.83
CA GLY A 65 -0.98 3.48 -2.60
C GLY A 65 0.41 3.60 -1.98
N ASN A 66 1.41 3.99 -2.79
CA ASN A 66 2.81 4.17 -2.35
C ASN A 66 3.37 2.98 -1.55
N GLY A 67 3.04 1.76 -1.97
CA GLY A 67 3.45 0.53 -1.27
C GLY A 67 2.74 0.28 0.06
N GLY A 68 1.90 1.20 0.54
CA GLY A 68 1.36 1.20 1.91
C GLY A 68 2.35 1.76 2.93
N LEU A 69 3.31 2.58 2.50
CA LEU A 69 4.44 3.05 3.33
C LEU A 69 4.02 3.83 4.59
N TYR A 70 2.85 4.47 4.59
CA TYR A 70 2.34 5.29 5.69
C TYR A 70 1.00 4.77 6.23
N TYR A 71 0.69 3.50 5.99
CA TYR A 71 -0.68 3.01 6.07
C TYR A 71 -1.38 3.22 7.42
N PRO A 72 -0.75 2.95 8.58
CA PRO A 72 -1.38 3.21 9.87
C PRO A 72 -1.73 4.69 10.09
N GLN A 73 -0.84 5.60 9.69
CA GLN A 73 -1.09 7.04 9.82
C GLN A 73 -2.15 7.50 8.83
N GLU A 74 -2.17 6.96 7.61
CA GLU A 74 -3.22 7.24 6.64
C GLU A 74 -4.60 6.76 7.12
N LEU A 75 -4.68 5.57 7.73
CA LEU A 75 -5.89 5.08 8.40
C LEU A 75 -6.33 6.03 9.51
N ALA A 76 -5.40 6.52 10.33
CA ALA A 76 -5.70 7.53 11.35
C ALA A 76 -6.20 8.87 10.78
N ARG A 77 -5.88 9.20 9.50
CA ARG A 77 -6.45 10.35 8.79
C ARG A 77 -7.77 10.04 8.07
N GLY A 78 -8.27 8.81 8.16
CA GLY A 78 -9.59 8.42 7.68
C GLY A 78 -9.63 7.90 6.25
N VAL A 79 -8.56 7.30 5.73
CA VAL A 79 -8.64 6.54 4.46
C VAL A 79 -9.49 5.28 4.61
N ASP A 80 -10.03 4.78 3.51
CA ASP A 80 -10.98 3.65 3.50
C ASP A 80 -10.30 2.29 3.32
N GLY A 81 -9.00 2.28 3.01
CA GLY A 81 -8.24 1.05 2.78
C GLY A 81 -6.96 1.32 1.99
N ALA A 82 -6.33 0.25 1.52
CA ALA A 82 -5.13 0.32 0.69
C ALA A 82 -5.39 -0.32 -0.69
N MET A 83 -4.83 0.28 -1.73
CA MET A 83 -4.72 -0.21 -3.09
C MET A 83 -3.23 -0.23 -3.48
N THR A 84 -2.51 -1.23 -2.96
CA THR A 84 -1.06 -1.39 -3.12
C THR A 84 -0.73 -2.76 -3.71
N GLY A 85 0.43 -2.86 -4.34
CA GLY A 85 0.99 -4.11 -4.84
C GLY A 85 1.79 -4.91 -3.81
N PHE A 86 1.91 -4.44 -2.56
CA PHE A 86 2.78 -5.06 -1.55
C PHE A 86 2.62 -6.59 -1.49
N ALA A 87 3.74 -7.30 -1.49
CA ALA A 87 3.73 -8.75 -1.65
C ALA A 87 3.10 -9.54 -0.48
N TYR A 88 2.65 -8.88 0.60
CA TYR A 88 1.91 -9.46 1.74
C TYR A 88 0.56 -8.76 1.95
N PRO A 89 -0.43 -8.97 1.06
CA PRO A 89 -1.74 -8.31 1.18
C PRO A 89 -2.48 -8.66 2.49
N GLU A 90 -2.26 -9.85 3.05
CA GLU A 90 -2.87 -10.27 4.31
C GLU A 90 -2.41 -9.43 5.51
N MET A 91 -1.20 -8.86 5.45
CA MET A 91 -0.72 -7.92 6.46
C MET A 91 -1.57 -6.66 6.45
N LEU A 92 -1.81 -6.08 5.26
CA LEU A 92 -2.59 -4.85 5.09
C LEU A 92 -4.04 -5.06 5.57
N VAL A 93 -4.63 -6.20 5.21
CA VAL A 93 -5.97 -6.58 5.70
C VAL A 93 -6.00 -6.64 7.23
N LYS A 94 -4.97 -7.21 7.85
CA LYS A 94 -4.92 -7.32 9.32
C LYS A 94 -4.68 -5.97 9.99
N VAL A 95 -3.83 -5.11 9.45
CA VAL A 95 -3.64 -3.71 9.91
C VAL A 95 -4.97 -2.96 9.85
N TYR A 96 -5.68 -3.04 8.72
CA TYR A 96 -7.01 -2.43 8.57
C TYR A 96 -7.99 -2.92 9.64
N ARG A 97 -8.10 -4.24 9.83
CA ARG A 97 -9.00 -4.84 10.82
C ARG A 97 -8.67 -4.41 12.24
N LEU A 98 -7.39 -4.36 12.61
CA LEU A 98 -6.95 -3.89 13.92
C LEU A 98 -7.32 -2.40 14.12
N HIS A 99 -7.07 -1.57 13.12
CA HIS A 99 -7.45 -0.17 13.13
C HIS A 99 -8.97 0.02 13.28
N ALA A 100 -9.76 -0.68 12.47
CA ALA A 100 -11.23 -0.64 12.52
C ALA A 100 -11.79 -1.12 13.87
N ALA A 101 -11.08 -2.02 14.56
CA ALA A 101 -11.41 -2.47 15.91
C ALA A 101 -10.89 -1.54 17.02
N GLY A 102 -10.33 -0.37 16.69
CA GLY A 102 -9.77 0.59 17.64
C GLY A 102 -8.41 0.18 18.24
N LYS A 103 -7.81 -0.92 17.79
CA LYS A 103 -6.54 -1.46 18.29
C LYS A 103 -5.35 -0.83 17.56
N ARG A 104 -5.16 0.48 17.74
CA ARG A 104 -4.18 1.28 17.01
C ARG A 104 -2.74 0.78 17.22
N ASP A 105 -2.32 0.60 18.46
CA ASP A 105 -0.94 0.18 18.78
C ASP A 105 -0.64 -1.20 18.20
N ALA A 106 -1.58 -2.15 18.29
CA ALA A 106 -1.42 -3.47 17.68
C ALA A 106 -1.34 -3.42 16.14
N ALA A 107 -2.00 -2.45 15.51
CA ALA A 107 -1.91 -2.23 14.07
C ALA A 107 -0.53 -1.69 13.67
N GLU A 108 0.02 -0.75 14.45
CA GLU A 108 1.37 -0.21 14.29
C GLU A 108 2.43 -1.29 14.55
N ASP A 109 2.33 -2.06 15.64
CA ASP A 109 3.27 -3.15 15.96
C ASP A 109 3.37 -4.20 14.84
N LEU A 110 2.22 -4.53 14.24
CA LEU A 110 2.17 -5.42 13.08
C LEU A 110 2.80 -4.77 11.86
N PHE A 111 2.46 -3.52 11.57
CA PHE A 111 2.98 -2.79 10.43
C PHE A 111 4.50 -2.64 10.51
N ASP A 112 5.04 -2.30 11.68
CA ASP A 112 6.46 -2.15 11.98
C ASP A 112 7.26 -3.43 11.70
N ALA A 113 6.67 -4.59 11.96
CA ALA A 113 7.31 -5.86 11.62
C ALA A 113 7.56 -6.00 10.11
N TYR A 114 6.63 -5.51 9.28
CA TYR A 114 6.71 -5.59 7.81
C TYR A 114 7.32 -4.36 7.14
N LEU A 115 7.40 -3.21 7.84
CA LEU A 115 7.92 -1.95 7.30
C LEU A 115 9.27 -2.08 6.58
N PRO A 116 10.24 -2.89 7.06
CA PRO A 116 11.48 -3.12 6.33
C PRO A 116 11.27 -3.68 4.92
N LEU A 117 10.33 -4.60 4.71
CA LEU A 117 10.02 -5.12 3.37
C LEU A 117 9.17 -4.14 2.57
N VAL A 118 8.21 -3.44 3.21
CA VAL A 118 7.40 -2.40 2.54
C VAL A 118 8.31 -1.34 1.90
N ARG A 119 9.25 -0.78 2.68
CA ARG A 119 10.18 0.24 2.16
C ARG A 119 11.13 -0.30 1.08
N HIS A 120 11.57 -1.55 1.22
CA HIS A 120 12.50 -2.17 0.27
C HIS A 120 11.82 -2.45 -1.07
N GLU A 121 10.56 -2.91 -1.05
CA GLU A 121 9.75 -3.11 -2.25
C GLU A 121 9.34 -1.78 -2.92
N GLN A 122 9.31 -0.67 -2.19
CA GLN A 122 8.91 0.65 -2.71
C GLN A 122 10.03 1.40 -3.44
N GLN A 123 11.18 0.76 -3.68
CA GLN A 123 12.27 1.35 -4.45
C GLN A 123 11.88 1.57 -5.93
N PRO A 124 12.01 2.79 -6.47
CA PRO A 124 11.79 3.06 -7.89
C PRO A 124 12.68 2.18 -8.78
N GLY A 125 12.14 1.73 -9.92
CA GLY A 125 12.84 0.83 -10.82
C GLY A 125 12.74 -0.63 -10.39
N ILE A 126 13.35 -1.02 -9.28
CA ILE A 126 13.51 -2.44 -8.89
C ILE A 126 12.32 -3.04 -8.14
N GLY A 127 11.44 -2.22 -7.55
CA GLY A 127 10.36 -2.67 -6.68
C GLY A 127 9.42 -3.74 -7.26
N LEU A 128 9.16 -3.70 -8.57
CA LEU A 128 8.36 -4.73 -9.23
C LEU A 128 9.08 -6.09 -9.27
N ALA A 129 10.41 -6.12 -9.45
CA ALA A 129 11.20 -7.34 -9.44
C ALA A 129 11.21 -7.98 -8.05
N LEU A 130 11.41 -7.16 -7.02
CA LEU A 130 11.34 -7.58 -5.62
C LEU A 130 9.97 -8.20 -5.29
N ARG A 131 8.89 -7.49 -5.61
CA ARG A 131 7.51 -7.96 -5.41
C ARG A 131 7.26 -9.31 -6.09
N LYS A 132 7.62 -9.43 -7.36
CA LYS A 132 7.43 -10.67 -8.12
C LYS A 132 8.26 -11.82 -7.57
N GLU A 133 9.48 -11.56 -7.12
CA GLU A 133 10.32 -12.56 -6.48
C GLU A 133 9.71 -13.05 -5.15
N VAL A 134 9.23 -12.14 -4.29
CA VAL A 134 8.52 -12.52 -3.06
C VAL A 134 7.28 -13.36 -3.41
N LEU A 135 6.44 -12.92 -4.34
CA LEU A 135 5.24 -13.66 -4.75
C LEU A 135 5.58 -15.07 -5.29
N LYS A 136 6.69 -15.20 -6.03
CA LYS A 136 7.19 -16.50 -6.52
C LYS A 136 7.63 -17.39 -5.36
N ARG A 137 8.47 -16.89 -4.44
CA ARG A 137 8.93 -17.64 -3.25
C ARG A 137 7.78 -18.10 -2.36
N ARG A 138 6.71 -17.31 -2.30
CA ARG A 138 5.47 -17.63 -1.56
C ARG A 138 4.51 -18.58 -2.30
N GLY A 139 4.84 -18.98 -3.53
CA GLY A 139 4.03 -19.89 -4.34
C GLY A 139 2.82 -19.23 -5.03
N ALA A 140 2.70 -17.90 -5.02
CA ALA A 140 1.59 -17.18 -5.65
C ALA A 140 1.66 -17.22 -7.18
N ILE A 141 2.88 -17.22 -7.72
CA ILE A 141 3.16 -17.19 -9.15
C ILE A 141 4.33 -18.12 -9.48
N ALA A 142 4.33 -18.70 -10.69
CA ALA A 142 5.41 -19.60 -11.11
C ALA A 142 6.71 -18.88 -11.53
N SER A 143 6.64 -17.61 -11.92
CA SER A 143 7.79 -16.88 -12.47
C SER A 143 7.83 -15.41 -12.07
N ALA A 144 9.01 -15.00 -11.58
CA ALA A 144 9.29 -13.61 -11.24
C ALA A 144 9.70 -12.74 -12.45
N LYS A 145 9.86 -13.34 -13.65
CA LYS A 145 10.40 -12.64 -14.84
C LYS A 145 9.60 -11.40 -15.23
N ILE A 146 10.29 -10.30 -15.49
CA ILE A 146 9.70 -9.06 -16.03
C ILE A 146 10.04 -8.96 -17.53
N ARG A 147 9.12 -8.42 -18.34
CA ARG A 147 9.34 -8.22 -19.78
C ARG A 147 10.38 -7.13 -20.00
N ALA A 148 11.18 -7.26 -21.05
CA ALA A 148 12.16 -6.25 -21.43
C ALA A 148 11.47 -4.98 -22.00
N PRO A 149 12.01 -3.77 -21.75
CA PRO A 149 13.10 -3.47 -20.80
C PRO A 149 12.56 -3.46 -19.35
N GLY A 150 13.08 -4.34 -18.50
CA GLY A 150 12.62 -4.47 -17.12
C GLY A 150 13.74 -4.93 -16.19
N PRO A 151 13.69 -4.55 -14.90
CA PRO A 151 14.74 -4.90 -13.95
C PRO A 151 14.82 -6.41 -13.73
N SER A 152 16.02 -6.89 -13.44
CA SER A 152 16.28 -8.23 -12.91
C SER A 152 17.03 -8.07 -11.59
N LEU A 153 16.78 -8.97 -10.65
CA LEU A 153 17.50 -8.97 -9.37
C LEU A 153 18.88 -9.58 -9.55
N THR A 154 19.89 -8.92 -9.01
CA THR A 154 21.26 -9.45 -8.88
C THR A 154 21.32 -10.57 -7.84
N PRO A 155 22.38 -11.39 -7.80
CA PRO A 155 22.61 -12.33 -6.71
C PRO A 155 22.61 -11.66 -5.32
N GLU A 156 23.14 -10.44 -5.23
CA GLU A 156 23.17 -9.64 -4.01
C GLU A 156 21.77 -9.22 -3.57
N ASP A 157 20.93 -8.73 -4.50
CA ASP A 157 19.52 -8.40 -4.22
C ASP A 157 18.75 -9.62 -3.72
N GLN A 158 18.99 -10.78 -4.33
CA GLN A 158 18.34 -12.05 -3.96
C GLN A 158 18.74 -12.48 -2.54
N ALA A 159 20.02 -12.35 -2.19
CA ALA A 159 20.54 -12.68 -0.86
C ALA A 159 20.04 -11.70 0.21
N GLU A 160 20.00 -10.40 -0.09
CA GLU A 160 19.43 -9.39 0.80
C GLU A 160 17.95 -9.68 1.06
N LEU A 161 17.17 -9.91 0.01
CA LEU A 161 15.75 -10.22 0.12
C LEU A 161 15.50 -11.48 0.97
N THR A 162 16.30 -12.53 0.80
CA THR A 162 16.24 -13.75 1.65
C THR A 162 16.43 -13.40 3.11
N ARG A 163 17.52 -12.68 3.45
CA ARG A 163 17.81 -12.28 4.83
C ARG A 163 16.69 -11.42 5.42
N MET A 164 16.08 -10.53 4.64
CA MET A 164 14.99 -9.68 5.11
C MET A 164 13.72 -10.48 5.41
N ILE A 165 13.38 -11.47 4.57
CA ILE A 165 12.24 -12.37 4.80
C ILE A 165 12.46 -13.20 6.07
N GLU A 166 13.63 -13.81 6.24
CA GLU A 166 13.94 -14.58 7.46
C GLU A 166 13.87 -13.73 8.74
N ARG A 167 14.30 -12.45 8.66
CA ARG A 167 14.16 -11.50 9.78
C ARG A 167 12.70 -11.19 10.08
N LEU A 168 11.87 -11.02 9.06
CA LEU A 168 10.44 -10.83 9.23
C LEU A 168 9.82 -12.05 9.92
N GLU A 169 10.10 -13.27 9.46
CA GLU A 169 9.57 -14.51 10.05
C GLU A 169 9.92 -14.64 11.53
N ARG A 170 11.19 -14.38 11.90
CA ARG A 170 11.61 -14.34 13.30
C ARG A 170 10.86 -13.29 14.11
N ARG A 171 10.66 -12.09 13.55
CA ARG A 171 9.94 -10.99 14.22
C ARG A 171 8.47 -11.36 14.43
N LEU A 172 7.82 -11.95 13.44
CA LEU A 172 6.43 -12.39 13.55
C LEU A 172 6.27 -13.47 14.62
N SER A 173 7.16 -14.46 14.63
CA SER A 173 7.19 -15.50 15.67
C SER A 173 7.32 -14.89 17.07
N ALA A 174 8.23 -13.94 17.26
CA ALA A 174 8.40 -13.24 18.54
C ALA A 174 7.16 -12.42 18.97
N LEU A 175 6.34 -11.96 18.02
CA LEU A 175 5.06 -11.28 18.29
C LEU A 175 3.89 -12.26 18.50
N GLY A 176 4.13 -13.57 18.53
CA GLY A 176 3.08 -14.59 18.60
C GLY A 176 2.22 -14.66 17.33
N LEU A 177 2.75 -14.15 16.21
CA LEU A 177 2.08 -14.15 14.92
C LEU A 177 2.68 -15.23 14.03
N ALA A 178 1.86 -16.13 13.51
CA ALA A 178 2.33 -17.05 12.49
C ALA A 178 2.68 -16.25 11.22
N ALA A 179 3.93 -16.39 10.75
CA ALA A 179 4.20 -16.20 9.33
C ALA A 179 3.37 -17.28 8.62
N ARG A 180 2.29 -16.89 7.93
CA ARG A 180 1.59 -17.88 7.10
C ARG A 180 2.63 -18.42 6.11
N GLY A 181 2.77 -19.75 6.06
CA GLY A 181 3.61 -20.44 5.09
C GLY A 181 3.18 -20.16 3.63
N PRO A 182 3.53 -21.00 2.65
CA PRO A 182 3.09 -20.81 1.27
C PRO A 182 1.58 -20.52 1.23
N LEU A 183 1.18 -19.55 0.40
CA LEU A 183 -0.19 -19.01 0.36
C LEU A 183 -1.21 -20.16 0.29
N GLN A 184 -1.78 -20.54 1.44
CA GLN A 184 -2.93 -21.41 1.46
C GLN A 184 -4.06 -20.61 0.82
N ALA A 185 -4.68 -21.19 -0.20
CA ALA A 185 -5.72 -20.57 -0.98
C ALA A 185 -6.73 -19.87 -0.05
N LEU A 186 -6.96 -18.58 -0.31
CA LEU A 186 -8.08 -17.85 0.26
C LEU A 186 -9.35 -18.46 -0.36
N ALA A 187 -9.82 -19.56 0.22
CA ALA A 187 -11.14 -20.13 -0.02
C ALA A 187 -12.16 -19.46 0.92
#